data_AF-A0A9N9G8L3-F1
#
_entry.id   AF-A0A9N9G8L3-F1
#
_cell.length_a   1.000
_cell.length_b   1.000
_cell.length_c   1.000
_cell.angle_alpha   90.00
_cell.angle_beta   90.00
_cell.angle_gamma   90.00
#
_symmetry.space_group_name_H-M   'P 1'
#
loop_
_entity.id
_entity.type
_entity.pdbx_description
1 polymer ?
#
loop_
_entity_poly.entity_id
_entity_poly.type
_entity_poly.pdbx_seq_one_letter_code
_entity_poly.pdbx_strand_id
1 'polypeptide(L)'
;MIEEDYETSRYTDLIENYNRDPLTYLKQYYTKYYHVSTDKIVNTTNKKRPLHKETVICVISVSKEFDSTAKRTEYKVRACLAGWIVEFNKRLLEDEGLLFRKPYTEGYIAIIKPKHENTQIALENCLTEDEYKASRGLD
;
A
#
# COMPACT_ATOMS: atom_id res chain seq x y z
N MET A 1 -14.54 -16.49 -52.37
CA MET A 1 -14.19 -16.76 -50.95
C MET A 1 -12.68 -16.82 -50.91
N ILE A 2 -12.05 -15.78 -50.36
CA ILE A 2 -10.60 -15.76 -50.17
C ILE A 2 -10.42 -16.21 -48.72
N GLU A 3 -9.87 -17.40 -48.50
CA GLU A 3 -9.29 -17.76 -47.21
C GLU A 3 -8.04 -16.89 -47.08
N GLU A 4 -8.16 -15.78 -46.35
CA GLU A 4 -6.98 -15.02 -45.94
C GLU A 4 -6.27 -15.86 -44.88
N ASP A 5 -5.22 -16.58 -45.30
CA ASP A 5 -4.31 -17.29 -44.43
C ASP A 5 -3.74 -16.30 -43.41
N TYR A 6 -4.31 -16.31 -42.20
CA TYR A 6 -3.86 -15.46 -41.11
C TYR A 6 -2.46 -15.95 -40.73
N GLU A 7 -1.44 -15.13 -40.96
CA GLU A 7 -0.05 -15.45 -40.62
C GLU A 7 0.13 -15.50 -39.10
N THR A 8 -0.16 -16.68 -38.52
CA THR A 8 -0.06 -16.94 -37.08
C THR A 8 1.37 -17.16 -36.61
N SER A 9 2.33 -17.19 -37.54
CA SER A 9 3.77 -17.34 -37.27
C SER A 9 4.30 -16.28 -36.29
N ARG A 10 3.72 -15.08 -36.29
CA ARG A 10 4.07 -14.00 -35.35
C ARG A 10 3.62 -14.23 -33.92
N TYR A 11 2.74 -15.20 -33.68
CA TYR A 11 2.14 -15.47 -32.36
C TYR A 11 2.50 -16.85 -31.82
N THR A 12 3.41 -17.59 -32.47
CA THR A 12 3.82 -18.94 -32.04
C THR A 12 4.30 -18.94 -30.58
N ASP A 13 5.11 -17.95 -30.20
CA ASP A 13 5.62 -17.82 -28.83
C ASP A 13 4.48 -17.54 -27.82
N LEU A 14 3.47 -16.77 -28.23
CA LEU A 14 2.31 -16.46 -27.39
C LEU A 14 1.43 -17.71 -27.19
N ILE A 15 1.24 -18.49 -28.25
CA ILE A 15 0.46 -19.73 -28.25
C ILE A 15 1.16 -20.78 -27.39
N GLU A 16 2.48 -20.95 -27.52
CA GLU A 16 3.25 -21.86 -26.68
C GLU A 16 3.17 -21.50 -25.19
N ASN A 17 3.25 -20.22 -24.87
CA ASN A 17 3.14 -19.73 -23.50
C ASN A 17 1.72 -19.91 -22.94
N TYR A 18 0.68 -19.69 -23.76
CA TYR A 18 -0.71 -19.94 -23.38
C TYR A 18 -0.98 -21.42 -23.10
N ASN A 19 -0.45 -22.32 -23.94
CA ASN A 19 -0.61 -23.76 -23.76
C ASN A 19 0.11 -24.30 -22.52
N ARG A 20 1.22 -23.66 -22.08
CA ARG A 20 1.92 -24.01 -20.84
C ARG A 20 1.19 -23.52 -19.59
N ASP A 21 0.58 -22.34 -19.63
CA ASP A 21 -0.20 -21.79 -18.53
C ASP A 21 -1.31 -20.89 -19.10
N PRO A 22 -2.57 -21.37 -19.13
CA PRO A 22 -3.71 -20.64 -19.71
C PRO A 22 -3.99 -19.30 -19.02
N LEU A 23 -3.50 -19.11 -17.78
CA LEU A 23 -3.63 -17.85 -17.06
C LEU A 23 -2.59 -16.82 -17.47
N THR A 24 -1.57 -17.17 -18.28
CA THR A 24 -0.53 -16.24 -18.73
C THR A 24 -1.10 -15.02 -19.45
N TYR A 25 -2.10 -15.23 -20.31
CA TYR A 25 -2.77 -14.13 -21.01
C TYR A 25 -3.59 -13.26 -20.04
N LEU A 26 -4.13 -13.81 -18.96
CA LEU A 26 -4.81 -13.01 -17.93
C LEU A 26 -3.81 -12.31 -17.00
N LYS A 27 -2.64 -12.89 -16.72
CA LYS A 27 -1.59 -12.28 -15.88
C LYS A 27 -1.05 -10.95 -16.42
N GLN A 28 -1.16 -10.68 -17.73
CA GLN A 28 -0.81 -9.38 -18.30
C GLN A 28 -1.84 -8.28 -17.95
N TYR A 29 -3.08 -8.66 -17.64
CA TYR A 29 -4.18 -7.75 -17.30
C TYR A 29 -4.49 -7.71 -15.79
N TYR A 30 -4.10 -8.75 -15.05
CA TYR A 30 -4.30 -8.85 -13.59
C TYR A 30 -2.97 -8.91 -12.85
N THR A 31 -2.65 -7.85 -12.12
CA THR A 31 -1.44 -7.73 -11.30
C THR A 31 -1.56 -8.56 -10.02
N LYS A 32 -0.90 -9.73 -10.00
CA LYS A 32 -0.80 -10.59 -8.80
C LYS A 32 0.48 -10.38 -7.97
N TYR A 33 1.20 -9.26 -8.13
CA TYR A 33 2.48 -9.06 -7.44
C TYR A 33 2.69 -7.61 -7.00
N TYR A 34 2.27 -7.33 -5.77
CA TYR A 34 2.68 -6.15 -5.03
C TYR A 34 3.71 -6.59 -3.98
N HIS A 35 4.92 -6.05 -4.08
CA HIS A 35 5.96 -6.31 -3.10
C HIS A 35 5.76 -5.39 -1.90
N VAL A 36 4.91 -5.79 -0.97
CA VAL A 36 4.92 -5.20 0.38
C VAL A 36 6.06 -5.87 1.14
N SER A 37 7.07 -5.09 1.54
CA SER A 37 8.19 -5.60 2.35
C SER A 37 7.65 -6.12 3.70
N THR A 38 7.52 -7.44 3.81
CA THR A 38 7.13 -8.14 5.04
C THR A 38 8.18 -7.99 6.13
N ASP A 39 9.44 -7.79 5.75
CA ASP A 39 10.59 -7.78 6.66
C ASP A 39 10.57 -6.63 7.69
N LYS A 40 9.78 -5.57 7.43
CA LYS A 40 9.62 -4.45 8.37
C LYS A 40 8.38 -4.56 9.26
N ILE A 41 7.35 -5.30 8.85
CA ILE A 41 6.10 -5.42 9.61
C ILE A 41 6.29 -6.35 10.82
N VAL A 42 7.16 -7.36 10.71
CA VAL A 42 7.34 -8.41 11.73
C VAL A 42 8.15 -7.95 12.96
N ASN A 43 8.94 -6.88 12.88
CA ASN A 43 9.89 -6.51 13.95
C ASN A 43 9.40 -5.44 14.95
N THR A 44 8.18 -4.93 14.81
CA THR A 44 7.63 -3.91 15.74
C THR A 44 6.64 -4.50 16.75
N THR A 45 6.36 -5.80 16.70
CA THR A 45 5.47 -6.48 17.67
C THR A 45 6.17 -6.84 18.99
N ASN A 46 7.48 -6.57 19.15
CA ASN A 46 8.24 -6.85 20.37
C ASN A 46 9.19 -5.71 20.79
N LYS A 47 8.66 -4.50 21.05
CA LYS A 47 9.46 -3.45 21.72
C LYS A 47 8.75 -2.97 22.99
N LYS A 48 9.38 -3.25 24.15
CA LYS A 48 9.00 -2.75 25.49
C LYS A 48 8.85 -1.22 25.58
N ARG A 49 9.20 -0.45 24.54
CA ARG A 49 9.24 1.01 24.55
C ARG A 49 8.23 1.59 23.56
N PRO A 50 7.53 2.67 23.94
CA PRO A 50 6.59 3.34 23.05
C PRO A 50 7.32 3.98 21.86
N LEU A 51 6.62 4.04 20.74
CA LEU A 51 6.96 4.82 19.54
C LEU A 51 7.03 6.31 19.89
N HIS A 52 7.83 7.02 19.12
CA HIS A 52 7.81 8.48 19.11
C HIS A 52 6.93 8.98 17.96
N LYS A 53 6.41 10.20 18.04
CA LYS A 53 5.52 10.78 17.02
C LYS A 53 6.10 10.76 15.59
N GLU A 54 7.42 10.93 15.49
CA GLU A 54 8.15 10.92 14.20
C GLU A 54 8.53 9.52 13.70
N THR A 55 8.25 8.46 14.46
CA THR A 55 8.61 7.10 14.07
C THR A 55 7.89 6.72 12.78
N VAL A 56 8.65 6.34 11.75
CA VAL A 56 8.10 5.82 10.49
C VAL A 56 7.54 4.43 10.76
N ILE A 57 6.24 4.26 10.57
CA ILE A 57 5.52 3.00 10.83
C ILE A 57 5.20 2.24 9.54
N CYS A 58 5.15 2.93 8.40
CA CYS A 58 4.88 2.33 7.10
C CYS A 58 5.54 3.16 6.00
N VAL A 59 5.87 2.51 4.89
CA VAL A 59 6.32 3.16 3.65
C VAL A 59 5.37 2.72 2.55
N ILE A 60 4.73 3.69 1.90
CA ILE A 60 3.84 3.47 0.75
C ILE A 60 4.64 3.79 -0.51
N SER A 61 4.74 2.83 -1.42
CA SER A 61 5.42 3.00 -2.71
C SER A 61 4.40 3.09 -3.83
N VAL A 62 4.47 4.16 -4.63
CA VAL A 62 3.59 4.40 -5.78
C VAL A 62 4.39 4.34 -7.07
N SER A 63 3.94 3.57 -8.04
CA SER A 63 4.49 3.50 -9.41
C SER A 63 3.43 3.94 -10.42
N LYS A 64 3.83 4.77 -11.40
CA LYS A 64 2.92 5.26 -12.45
C LYS A 64 2.71 4.27 -13.60
N GLU A 65 3.59 3.28 -13.72
CA GLU A 65 3.61 2.32 -14.83
C GLU A 65 3.92 0.92 -14.32
N PHE A 66 3.54 -0.08 -15.13
CA PHE A 66 3.83 -1.50 -14.91
C PHE A 66 5.28 -1.88 -15.31
N ASP A 67 6.11 -0.88 -15.63
CA ASP A 67 7.51 -1.10 -15.94
C ASP A 67 8.30 -1.39 -14.65
N SER A 68 8.92 -2.57 -14.59
CA SER A 68 9.83 -2.97 -13.50
C SER A 68 11.03 -2.04 -13.31
N THR A 69 11.30 -1.20 -14.31
CA THR A 69 12.37 -0.20 -14.33
C THR A 69 11.88 1.21 -13.93
N ALA A 70 10.57 1.40 -13.76
CA ALA A 70 10.00 2.70 -13.44
C ALA A 70 10.37 3.13 -12.01
N LYS A 71 10.72 4.42 -11.90
CA LYS A 71 11.05 5.07 -10.63
C LYS A 71 9.83 5.06 -9.70
N ARG A 72 9.94 4.36 -8.57
CA ARG A 72 8.94 4.35 -7.50
C ARG A 72 9.06 5.61 -6.66
N THR A 73 7.92 6.20 -6.33
CA THR A 73 7.85 7.30 -5.36
C THR A 73 7.45 6.73 -4.02
N GLU A 74 8.24 6.99 -2.97
CA GLU A 74 8.00 6.47 -1.63
C GLU A 74 7.50 7.57 -0.68
N TYR A 75 6.45 7.25 0.08
CA TYR A 75 5.86 8.09 1.10
C TYR A 75 5.99 7.42 2.46
N LYS A 76 6.61 8.12 3.42
CA LYS A 76 6.79 7.63 4.78
C LYS A 76 5.59 8.03 5.64
N VAL A 77 4.87 7.05 6.16
CA VAL A 77 3.79 7.25 7.13
C VAL A 77 4.40 7.21 8.53
N ARG A 78 4.14 8.25 9.33
CA ARG A 78 4.64 8.40 10.69
C ARG A 78 3.54 8.12 11.72
N ALA A 79 3.93 7.82 12.94
CA ALA A 79 3.00 7.46 14.03
C ALA A 79 2.09 8.62 14.46
N CYS A 80 2.50 9.88 14.26
CA CYS A 80 1.81 11.12 14.64
C CYS A 80 1.63 11.33 16.16
N LEU A 81 1.72 10.27 16.97
CA LEU A 81 1.69 10.34 18.44
C LEU A 81 2.61 9.29 19.07
N ALA A 82 2.95 9.50 20.35
CA ALA A 82 3.73 8.53 21.11
C ALA A 82 2.83 7.43 21.68
N GLY A 83 3.20 6.16 21.52
CA GLY A 83 2.35 5.04 21.92
C GLY A 83 2.84 3.66 21.49
N TRP A 84 2.01 2.64 21.59
CA TRP A 84 2.30 1.28 21.14
C TRP A 84 1.40 0.91 19.98
N ILE A 85 1.96 0.33 18.92
CA ILE A 85 1.15 -0.32 17.88
C ILE A 85 0.41 -1.47 18.54
N VAL A 86 -0.92 -1.41 18.47
CA VAL A 86 -1.83 -2.50 18.85
C VAL A 86 -1.97 -3.43 17.66
N GLU A 87 -2.11 -2.87 16.46
CA GLU A 87 -2.42 -3.63 15.26
C GLU A 87 -1.89 -2.94 14.00
N PHE A 88 -1.44 -3.74 13.04
CA PHE A 88 -1.29 -3.35 11.63
C PHE A 88 -2.38 -3.99 10.79
N ASN A 89 -2.95 -3.26 9.85
CA ASN A 89 -3.96 -3.79 8.95
C ASN A 89 -3.32 -4.70 7.89
N LYS A 90 -3.24 -6.00 8.21
CA LYS A 90 -2.66 -7.01 7.30
C LYS A 90 -3.45 -7.16 6.00
N ARG A 91 -4.72 -6.75 5.97
CA ARG A 91 -5.55 -6.80 4.75
C ARG A 91 -5.00 -5.92 3.64
N LEU A 92 -4.21 -4.89 3.96
CA LEU A 92 -3.53 -4.07 2.95
C LEU A 92 -2.50 -4.85 2.12
N LEU A 93 -2.05 -6.01 2.59
CA LEU A 93 -1.19 -6.92 1.82
C LEU A 93 -1.95 -7.69 0.75
N GLU A 94 -3.26 -7.88 0.96
CA GLU A 94 -4.15 -8.65 0.09
C GLU A 94 -4.97 -7.73 -0.82
N ASP A 95 -5.37 -6.58 -0.30
CA ASP A 95 -6.17 -5.56 -0.98
C ASP A 95 -5.69 -4.15 -0.60
N GLU A 96 -4.65 -3.70 -1.30
CA GLU A 96 -4.13 -2.33 -1.19
C GLU A 96 -5.15 -1.26 -1.63
N GLY A 97 -6.16 -1.65 -2.41
CA GLY A 97 -7.24 -0.76 -2.83
C GLY A 97 -8.07 -0.21 -1.67
N LEU A 98 -7.99 -0.82 -0.49
CA LEU A 98 -8.59 -0.30 0.74
C LEU A 98 -8.04 1.08 1.12
N LEU A 99 -6.76 1.37 0.85
CA LEU A 99 -6.16 2.69 1.11
C LEU A 99 -6.86 3.81 0.32
N PHE A 100 -7.35 3.49 -0.87
CA PHE A 100 -7.99 4.47 -1.76
C PHE A 100 -9.51 4.49 -1.61
N ARG A 101 -10.15 3.31 -1.53
CA ARG A 101 -11.61 3.19 -1.51
C ARG A 101 -12.22 3.45 -0.14
N LYS A 102 -11.49 3.13 0.94
CA LYS A 102 -11.99 3.19 2.32
C LYS A 102 -10.95 3.79 3.30
N PRO A 103 -10.34 4.96 3.00
CA PRO A 103 -9.21 5.50 3.77
C PRO A 103 -9.54 5.79 5.24
N TYR A 104 -10.79 6.16 5.55
CA TYR A 104 -11.22 6.54 6.90
C TYR A 104 -11.89 5.39 7.66
N THR A 105 -11.97 4.19 7.08
CA THR A 105 -12.59 3.02 7.69
C THR A 105 -11.71 1.78 7.56
N GLU A 106 -11.94 0.91 6.58
CA GLU A 106 -11.25 -0.36 6.42
C GLU A 106 -9.81 -0.23 5.92
N GLY A 107 -9.44 0.93 5.38
CA GLY A 107 -8.11 1.25 4.88
C GLY A 107 -7.13 1.81 5.92
N TYR A 108 -7.42 1.69 7.21
CA TYR A 108 -6.45 2.11 8.25
C TYR A 108 -5.11 1.37 8.09
N ILE A 109 -4.01 2.01 8.46
CA ILE A 109 -2.67 1.42 8.37
C ILE A 109 -2.31 0.73 9.68
N ALA A 110 -2.52 1.42 10.80
CA ALA A 110 -2.21 0.92 12.13
C ALA A 110 -3.17 1.50 13.18
N ILE A 111 -3.38 0.73 14.24
CA ILE A 111 -4.05 1.18 15.47
C ILE A 111 -2.97 1.37 16.53
N ILE A 112 -2.92 2.56 17.13
CA ILE A 112 -1.91 2.92 18.13
C ILE A 112 -2.62 3.21 19.45
N LYS A 113 -2.18 2.54 20.53
CA LYS A 113 -2.55 2.89 21.90
C LYS A 113 -1.67 4.06 22.36
N PRO A 114 -2.23 5.23 22.67
CA PRO A 114 -1.45 6.37 23.13
C PRO A 114 -0.70 6.09 24.44
N LYS A 115 0.43 6.78 24.62
CA LYS A 115 1.21 6.73 25.87
C LYS A 115 0.46 7.35 27.06
N HIS A 116 -0.34 8.39 26.80
CA HIS A 116 -1.08 9.12 27.81
C HIS A 116 -2.58 8.86 27.63
N GLU A 117 -3.30 8.60 28.72
CA GLU A 117 -4.76 8.40 28.69
C GLU A 117 -5.52 9.71 28.48
N ASN A 118 -4.93 10.84 28.92
CA ASN A 118 -5.49 12.15 28.65
C ASN A 118 -5.39 12.45 27.14
N THR A 119 -6.55 12.56 26.50
CA THR A 119 -6.69 12.79 25.06
C THR A 119 -6.00 14.07 24.60
N GLN A 120 -6.05 15.15 25.39
CA GLN A 120 -5.47 16.44 25.01
C GLN A 120 -3.94 16.38 24.95
N ILE A 121 -3.32 15.60 25.86
CA ILE A 121 -1.88 15.33 25.82
C ILE A 121 -1.54 14.38 24.67
N ALA A 122 -2.35 13.34 24.47
CA ALA A 122 -2.11 12.35 23.42
C ALA A 122 -2.17 12.95 22.00
N LEU A 123 -3.04 13.92 21.78
CA LEU A 123 -3.31 14.55 20.49
C LEU A 123 -2.67 15.94 20.34
N GLU A 124 -1.75 16.35 21.23
CA GLU A 124 -1.16 17.70 21.24
C GLU A 124 -0.49 18.12 19.91
N ASN A 125 -0.09 17.15 19.08
CA ASN A 125 0.55 17.37 17.78
C ASN A 125 -0.37 17.06 16.59
N CYS A 126 -1.62 16.68 16.86
CA CYS A 126 -2.60 16.37 15.82
C CYS A 126 -3.35 17.65 15.44
N LEU A 127 -3.60 17.81 14.16
CA LEU A 127 -4.44 18.88 13.64
C LEU A 127 -5.90 18.42 13.65
N THR A 128 -6.80 19.37 13.87
CA THR A 128 -8.19 19.25 13.46
C THR A 128 -8.31 19.14 11.95
N GLU A 129 -9.46 18.69 11.46
CA GLU A 129 -9.69 18.57 10.02
C GLU A 129 -9.58 19.93 9.30
N ASP A 130 -10.11 21.00 9.91
CA ASP A 130 -10.07 22.34 9.34
C ASP A 130 -8.64 22.91 9.30
N GLU A 131 -7.85 22.73 10.37
CA GLU A 131 -6.44 23.12 10.39
C GLU A 131 -5.63 22.37 9.34
N TYR A 132 -5.93 21.07 9.14
CA TYR A 132 -5.29 20.27 8.10
C TYR A 132 -5.63 20.82 6.70
N LYS A 133 -6.91 21.07 6.40
CA LYS A 133 -7.35 21.61 5.11
C LYS A 133 -6.73 22.97 4.83
N ALA A 134 -6.79 23.88 5.80
CA ALA A 134 -6.20 25.22 5.70
C ALA A 134 -4.67 25.14 5.44
N SER A 135 -3.95 24.26 6.15
CA SER A 135 -2.49 24.09 5.96
C SER A 135 -2.10 23.55 4.58
N ARG A 136 -3.06 22.99 3.84
CA ARG A 136 -2.85 22.35 2.53
C ARG A 136 -3.55 23.10 1.40
N GLY A 137 -4.30 24.16 1.68
CA GLY A 137 -5.10 24.89 0.69
C GLY A 137 -6.21 24.03 0.08
N LEU A 138 -6.88 23.22 0.89
CA LEU A 138 -7.94 22.28 0.48
C LEU A 138 -9.36 22.75 0.86
N ASP A 139 -9.56 24.08 0.96
CA ASP A 139 -10.85 24.69 1.33
C ASP A 139 -11.97 24.41 0.30
#